data_AF-A0A443HUA3-F1
#
_entry.id   AF-A0A443HUA3-F1
#
_cell.length_a   1.000
_cell.length_b   1.000
_cell.length_c   1.000
_cell.angle_alpha   90.00
_cell.angle_beta   90.00
_cell.angle_gamma   90.00
#
_symmetry.space_group_name_H-M   'P 1'
#
loop_
_entity.id
_entity.type
_entity.pdbx_description
1 polymer ?
#
loop_
_entity_poly.entity_id
_entity_poly.type
_entity_poly.pdbx_seq_one_letter_code
_entity_poly.pdbx_strand_id
1 'polypeptide(L)'
;MHFSGFSAILAVLAAVSSASPMEKKHFSAEITFIGAAGASFTQSFIVDGSNVAITNPLSISHISSAAGGAKCTFKGIDGSNTVTVGAETVDVGPPQTQVSGSCWAL
;
A
#
# COMPACT_ATOMS: atom_id res chain seq x y z
N MET A 1 -66.44 36.48 -14.13
CA MET A 1 -65.57 37.60 -14.57
C MET A 1 -64.67 37.92 -13.37
N HIS A 2 -63.35 38.02 -13.40
CA HIS A 2 -62.28 37.77 -14.35
C HIS A 2 -60.95 37.76 -13.52
N PHE A 3 -59.90 37.23 -14.14
CA PHE A 3 -58.55 36.86 -13.64
C PHE A 3 -57.63 37.97 -13.07
N SER A 4 -56.51 37.48 -12.46
CA SER A 4 -55.11 38.02 -12.44
C SER A 4 -54.60 38.59 -11.09
N GLY A 5 -53.38 38.31 -10.62
CA GLY A 5 -52.22 37.68 -11.26
C GLY A 5 -51.02 37.47 -10.30
N PHE A 6 -50.02 36.76 -10.82
CA PHE A 6 -48.85 36.13 -10.20
C PHE A 6 -47.68 37.07 -9.83
N SER A 7 -46.89 36.75 -8.80
CA SER A 7 -45.41 36.95 -8.71
C SER A 7 -44.89 36.76 -7.27
N ALA A 8 -43.73 36.21 -6.96
CA ALA A 8 -42.80 35.32 -7.66
C ALA A 8 -41.92 34.70 -6.54
N ILE A 9 -41.54 33.44 -6.75
CA ILE A 9 -40.68 32.61 -5.90
C ILE A 9 -39.27 33.18 -5.86
N LEU A 10 -38.60 33.19 -4.69
CA LEU A 10 -37.12 33.14 -4.63
C LEU A 10 -36.66 32.46 -3.33
N ALA A 11 -36.60 31.13 -3.34
CA ALA A 11 -35.93 30.36 -2.30
C ALA A 11 -34.46 30.18 -2.71
N VAL A 12 -33.54 30.86 -2.02
CA VAL A 12 -32.10 30.67 -2.22
C VAL A 12 -31.65 29.53 -1.30
N LEU A 13 -31.50 28.32 -1.85
CA LEU A 13 -30.77 27.22 -1.21
C LEU A 13 -29.29 27.38 -1.55
N ALA A 14 -28.49 27.87 -0.61
CA ALA A 14 -27.05 27.81 -0.70
C ALA A 14 -26.59 26.37 -0.39
N ALA A 15 -26.32 25.58 -1.43
CA ALA A 15 -25.68 24.29 -1.29
C ALA A 15 -24.19 24.50 -0.94
N VAL A 16 -23.83 24.29 0.32
CA VAL A 16 -22.42 24.21 0.72
C VAL A 16 -21.90 22.81 0.36
N SER A 17 -21.21 22.72 -0.76
CA SER A 17 -20.45 21.52 -1.12
C SER A 17 -19.26 21.40 -0.18
N SER A 18 -19.37 20.60 0.88
CA SER A 18 -18.22 20.19 1.70
C SER A 18 -17.39 19.19 0.89
N ALA A 19 -16.47 19.69 0.07
CA ALA A 19 -15.40 18.86 -0.47
C ALA A 19 -14.44 18.55 0.69
N SER A 20 -14.62 17.40 1.33
CA SER A 20 -13.62 16.86 2.26
C SER A 20 -12.30 16.70 1.50
N PRO A 21 -11.18 17.21 2.01
CA PRO A 21 -9.88 16.89 1.44
C PRO A 21 -9.76 15.37 1.41
N MET A 22 -9.62 14.79 0.22
CA MET A 22 -9.21 13.40 0.11
C MET A 22 -7.79 13.38 0.67
N GLU A 23 -7.68 13.01 1.95
CA GLU A 23 -6.42 12.63 2.57
C GLU A 23 -5.75 11.71 1.56
N LYS A 24 -4.60 12.11 1.02
CA LYS A 24 -3.79 11.20 0.22
C LYS A 24 -3.45 10.07 1.18
N LYS A 25 -4.25 9.01 1.20
CA LYS A 25 -3.96 7.82 1.99
C LYS A 25 -2.61 7.37 1.48
N HIS A 26 -1.59 7.53 2.31
CA HIS A 26 -0.29 6.91 2.06
C HIS A 26 -0.56 5.42 2.08
N PHE A 27 -0.74 4.84 0.90
CA PHE A 27 -0.97 3.41 0.74
C PHE A 27 0.31 2.71 1.21
N SER A 28 0.14 1.63 1.96
CA SER A 28 1.25 0.84 2.45
C SER A 28 1.06 -0.61 2.04
N ALA A 29 2.14 -1.23 1.56
CA ALA A 29 2.19 -2.66 1.32
C ALA A 29 2.58 -3.36 2.63
N GLU A 30 1.75 -4.30 3.07
CA GLU A 30 2.06 -5.17 4.20
C GLU A 30 2.76 -6.44 3.70
N ILE A 31 4.03 -6.58 4.07
CA ILE A 31 4.91 -7.64 3.58
C ILE A 31 5.24 -8.59 4.73
N THR A 32 4.97 -9.87 4.53
CA THR A 32 5.33 -10.95 5.46
C THR A 32 6.56 -11.67 4.94
N PHE A 33 7.61 -11.70 5.76
CA PHE A 33 8.85 -12.42 5.51
C PHE A 33 8.82 -13.74 6.28
N ILE A 34 9.04 -14.84 5.57
CA ILE A 34 8.85 -16.20 6.10
C ILE A 34 10.17 -16.96 5.98
N GLY A 35 10.63 -17.50 7.11
CA GLY A 35 11.81 -18.35 7.21
C GLY A 35 11.44 -19.80 7.51
N ALA A 36 12.45 -20.57 7.94
CA ALA A 36 12.27 -21.97 8.30
C ALA A 36 11.45 -22.16 9.59
N ALA A 37 10.90 -23.37 9.77
CA ALA A 37 10.18 -23.80 10.98
C ALA A 37 9.01 -22.88 11.39
N GLY A 38 8.39 -22.18 10.43
CA GLY A 38 7.23 -21.31 10.68
C GLY A 38 7.58 -19.96 11.31
N ALA A 39 8.86 -19.60 11.41
CA ALA A 39 9.27 -18.26 11.83
C ALA A 39 8.90 -17.24 10.75
N SER A 40 8.27 -16.13 11.15
CA SER A 40 7.94 -15.04 10.24
C SER A 40 7.88 -13.70 10.96
N PHE A 41 7.99 -12.61 10.21
CA PHE A 41 7.65 -11.28 10.68
C PHE A 41 7.01 -10.46 9.56
N THR A 42 6.29 -9.41 9.93
CA THR A 42 5.61 -8.52 8.99
C THR A 42 6.20 -7.12 9.10
N GLN A 43 6.36 -6.44 7.97
CA GLN A 43 6.78 -5.05 7.91
C GLN A 43 5.96 -4.29 6.86
N SER A 44 5.59 -3.06 7.21
CA SER A 44 4.86 -2.15 6.32
C SER A 44 5.84 -1.29 5.52
N PHE A 45 5.58 -1.14 4.23
CA PHE A 45 6.34 -0.28 3.32
C PHE A 45 5.40 0.75 2.70
N ILE A 46 5.75 2.03 2.82
CA ILE A 46 5.07 3.08 2.06
C ILE A 46 5.36 2.86 0.57
N VAL A 47 4.35 2.98 -0.29
CA VAL A 47 4.48 2.74 -1.73
C VAL A 47 4.99 3.97 -2.52
N ASP A 48 5.94 4.72 -1.95
CA ASP A 48 6.51 5.95 -2.51
C ASP A 48 7.90 5.77 -3.14
N GLY A 49 8.40 4.53 -3.17
CA GLY A 49 9.73 4.18 -3.65
C GLY A 49 10.85 4.35 -2.62
N SER A 50 10.55 4.81 -1.40
CA SER A 50 11.54 4.94 -0.33
C SER A 50 12.14 3.58 0.01
N ASN A 51 13.47 3.55 0.18
CA ASN A 51 14.17 2.36 0.62
C ASN A 51 14.15 2.28 2.15
N VAL A 52 13.53 1.24 2.67
CA VAL A 52 13.37 0.99 4.11
C VAL A 52 14.31 -0.13 4.53
N ALA A 53 14.99 0.04 5.66
CA ALA A 53 15.86 -0.99 6.23
C ALA A 53 15.03 -2.13 6.84
N ILE A 54 15.53 -3.35 6.67
CA ILE A 54 15.00 -4.55 7.30
C ILE A 54 16.09 -5.05 8.25
N THR A 55 15.80 -5.07 9.56
CA THR A 55 16.81 -5.33 10.61
C THR A 55 16.62 -6.66 11.32
N ASN A 56 15.59 -7.42 10.96
CA ASN A 56 15.34 -8.73 11.53
C ASN A 56 16.34 -9.76 10.97
N PRO A 57 17.09 -10.48 11.81
CA PRO A 57 18.15 -11.40 11.35
C PRO A 57 17.64 -12.74 10.79
N LEU A 58 16.32 -12.97 10.74
CA LEU A 58 15.75 -14.22 10.25
C LEU A 58 16.22 -14.53 8.81
N SER A 59 16.62 -15.78 8.56
CA SER A 59 16.90 -16.26 7.20
C SER A 59 15.58 -16.52 6.47
N ILE A 60 15.32 -15.72 5.43
CA ILE A 60 14.06 -15.69 4.70
C ILE A 60 14.14 -16.61 3.50
N SER A 61 13.15 -17.50 3.37
CA SER A 61 12.97 -18.37 2.21
C SER A 61 11.81 -17.92 1.34
N HIS A 62 10.78 -17.26 1.89
CA HIS A 62 9.63 -16.78 1.12
C HIS A 62 9.24 -15.36 1.55
N ILE A 63 8.74 -14.57 0.60
CA ILE A 63 8.18 -13.24 0.86
C ILE A 63 6.75 -13.23 0.34
N SER A 64 5.80 -12.85 1.20
CA SER A 64 4.39 -12.75 0.87
C SER A 64 3.93 -11.29 0.93
N SER A 65 3.34 -10.81 -0.14
CA SER A 65 2.59 -9.55 -0.20
C SER A 65 1.10 -9.88 -0.15
N ALA A 66 0.42 -9.52 0.94
CA ALA A 66 -1.01 -9.84 1.10
C ALA A 66 -1.91 -8.82 0.39
N ALA A 67 -1.47 -7.57 0.31
CA ALA A 67 -2.21 -6.49 -0.33
C ALA A 67 -1.87 -6.40 -1.82
N GLY A 68 -2.90 -6.38 -2.68
CA GLY A 68 -2.73 -5.99 -4.07
C GLY A 68 -2.40 -4.50 -4.21
N GLY A 69 -1.87 -4.10 -5.37
CA GLY A 69 -1.67 -2.68 -5.69
C GLY A 69 -0.26 -2.13 -5.41
N ALA A 70 0.71 -2.98 -5.08
CA ALA A 70 2.11 -2.57 -4.96
C ALA A 70 3.07 -3.50 -5.71
N LYS A 71 4.14 -2.95 -6.24
CA LYS A 71 5.34 -3.68 -6.67
C LYS A 71 6.47 -3.39 -5.70
N CYS A 72 6.98 -4.42 -5.04
CA CYS A 72 8.06 -4.28 -4.07
C CYS A 72 9.31 -5.06 -4.50
N THR A 73 10.48 -4.50 -4.18
CA THR A 73 11.78 -5.14 -4.41
C THR A 73 12.51 -5.25 -3.07
N PHE A 74 13.07 -6.41 -2.77
CA PHE A 74 13.78 -6.72 -1.52
C PHE A 74 15.20 -7.20 -1.82
N LYS A 75 16.16 -6.69 -1.06
CA LYS A 75 17.57 -7.07 -1.17
C LYS A 75 17.99 -7.94 -0.01
N GLY A 76 18.63 -9.06 -0.31
CA GLY A 76 19.23 -9.94 0.69
C GLY A 76 20.71 -9.62 0.95
N ILE A 77 21.21 -10.09 2.10
CA ILE A 77 22.60 -9.84 2.52
C ILE A 77 23.64 -10.56 1.66
N ASP A 78 23.27 -11.69 1.06
CA ASP A 78 24.09 -12.47 0.12
C ASP A 78 23.81 -12.09 -1.35
N GLY A 79 23.14 -10.96 -1.57
CA GLY A 79 22.90 -10.39 -2.89
C GLY A 79 21.63 -10.85 -3.60
N SER A 80 20.69 -11.54 -2.92
CA SER A 80 19.38 -11.82 -3.55
C SER A 80 18.64 -10.52 -3.88
N ASN A 81 17.88 -10.55 -4.97
CA ASN A 81 16.95 -9.49 -5.33
C ASN A 81 15.59 -10.10 -5.65
N THR A 82 14.67 -10.02 -4.70
CA THR A 82 13.35 -10.64 -4.78
C THR A 82 12.31 -9.57 -5.09
N VAL A 83 11.40 -9.84 -6.02
CA VAL A 83 10.36 -8.89 -6.46
C VAL A 83 8.99 -9.51 -6.22
N THR A 84 8.06 -8.68 -5.72
CA THR A 84 6.63 -8.99 -5.63
C THR A 84 5.83 -7.92 -6.38
N VAL A 85 4.68 -8.29 -6.91
CA VAL A 85 3.79 -7.55 -7.80
C VAL A 85 2.35 -7.95 -7.43
N GLY A 86 1.68 -7.06 -6.71
CA GLY A 86 0.33 -7.29 -6.21
C GLY A 86 0.32 -8.27 -5.05
N ALA A 87 -0.76 -9.05 -4.95
CA ALA A 87 -0.91 -10.07 -3.93
C ALA A 87 -0.28 -11.38 -4.41
N GLU A 88 0.87 -11.74 -3.85
CA GLU A 88 1.57 -12.97 -4.21
C GLU A 88 2.53 -13.44 -3.10
N THR A 89 3.02 -14.67 -3.24
CA THR A 89 4.12 -15.21 -2.44
C THR A 89 5.20 -15.72 -3.37
N VAL A 90 6.44 -15.30 -3.13
CA VAL A 90 7.60 -15.63 -3.98
C VAL A 90 8.72 -16.22 -3.15
N ASP A 91 9.53 -17.06 -3.79
CA ASP A 91 10.72 -17.65 -3.18
C ASP A 91 11.90 -16.67 -3.14
N VAL A 92 12.71 -16.81 -2.10
CA VAL A 92 14.01 -16.17 -1.91
C VAL A 92 15.08 -17.26 -1.98
N GLY A 93 15.87 -17.25 -3.06
CA GLY A 93 16.92 -18.22 -3.30
C GLY A 93 18.28 -17.54 -3.51
N PRO A 94 19.35 -17.93 -2.79
CA PRO A 94 19.34 -18.82 -1.61
C PRO A 94 18.69 -18.17 -0.38
N PRO A 95 18.16 -18.94 0.60
CA PRO A 95 17.57 -18.40 1.82
C PRO A 95 18.55 -17.53 2.61
N GLN A 96 18.15 -16.31 2.93
CA GLN A 96 19.04 -15.31 3.54
C GLN A 96 18.28 -14.19 4.25
N THR A 97 18.96 -13.48 5.14
CA THR A 97 18.44 -12.26 5.77
C THR A 97 18.20 -11.18 4.71
N GLN A 98 17.06 -10.50 4.80
CA GLN A 98 16.76 -9.32 3.97
C GLN A 98 17.27 -8.05 4.67
N VAL A 99 17.87 -7.14 3.90
CA VAL A 99 18.53 -5.93 4.44
C VAL A 99 17.78 -4.66 4.08
N SER A 100 17.05 -4.64 2.96
CA SER A 100 16.22 -3.50 2.59
C SER A 100 15.09 -3.87 1.64
N GLY A 101 14.08 -3.01 1.57
CA GLY A 101 13.02 -3.10 0.56
C GLY A 101 12.49 -1.74 0.15
N SER A 102 11.93 -1.66 -1.06
CA SER A 102 11.23 -0.48 -1.57
C SER A 102 10.01 -0.91 -2.37
N CYS A 103 8.94 -0.11 -2.30
CA CYS A 103 7.66 -0.41 -2.92
C CYS A 103 7.13 0.77 -3.73
N TRP A 104 6.43 0.46 -4.82
CA TRP A 104 5.74 1.42 -5.69
C TRP A 104 4.29 1.01 -5.87
N ALA A 105 3.38 1.97 -5.99
CA ALA A 105 2.00 1.68 -6.37
C ALA A 105 1.93 1.06 -7.77
N LEU A 106 0.99 0.15 -8.00
CA LEU A 106 0.64 -0.41 -9.31
C LEU A 106 -0.45 0.40 -10.01
#